data_AF-A0A6B3GFN6-F1
#
_entry.id   AF-A0A6B3GFN6-F1
#
_cell.length_a   1.000
_cell.length_b   1.000
_cell.length_c   1.000
_cell.angle_alpha   90.00
_cell.angle_beta   90.00
_cell.angle_gamma   90.00
#
_symmetry.space_group_name_H-M   'P 1'
#
loop_
_entity.id
_entity.type
_entity.pdbx_description
1 polymer ?
#
loop_
_entity_poly.entity_id
_entity_poly.type
_entity_poly.pdbx_seq_one_letter_code
_entity_poly.pdbx_strand_id
1 'polypeptide(L)'
;CVAAAAAFGGVAVWQNQLAQDARQEANQAQRQNEQLAQVLSASDAKTSSSELTGGARGTVVVSQSQNRAVFLASNMAPPPSGKVYQIWFNDEGTMRSAGLMDPKASDDAVLLNGPVDQASGMGITVEPAGGSAEPTSDPVALMDFPTA
;
A
#
# COMPACT_ATOMS: atom_id res chain seq x y z
N CYS A 1 -30.23 -49.71 -17.56
CA CYS A 1 -28.82 -49.60 -17.16
C CYS A 1 -28.22 -48.34 -17.77
N VAL A 2 -28.26 -47.20 -17.07
CA VAL A 2 -27.44 -46.04 -17.45
C VAL A 2 -26.80 -45.57 -16.15
N ALA A 3 -25.64 -46.15 -15.86
CA ALA A 3 -24.81 -45.77 -14.73
C ALA A 3 -23.53 -45.15 -15.29
N ALA A 4 -23.08 -44.09 -14.62
CA ALA A 4 -21.72 -43.58 -14.61
C ALA A 4 -21.17 -42.99 -15.92
N ALA A 5 -21.40 -41.69 -16.11
CA ALA A 5 -20.57 -40.84 -16.98
C ALA A 5 -20.34 -39.45 -16.35
N ALA A 6 -19.99 -39.39 -15.06
CA ALA A 6 -19.70 -38.11 -14.39
C ALA A 6 -18.35 -38.08 -13.63
N ALA A 7 -17.69 -39.21 -13.42
CA ALA A 7 -16.53 -39.26 -12.51
C ALA A 7 -15.19 -38.82 -13.13
N PHE A 8 -15.03 -38.83 -14.45
CA PHE A 8 -13.74 -38.51 -15.10
C PHE A 8 -13.57 -37.04 -15.54
N GLY A 9 -14.65 -36.25 -15.59
CA GLY A 9 -14.57 -34.82 -15.95
C GLY A 9 -14.07 -33.92 -14.81
N GLY A 10 -14.22 -34.34 -13.55
CA GLY A 10 -13.95 -33.50 -12.37
C GLY A 10 -12.47 -33.19 -12.12
N VAL A 11 -11.56 -34.11 -12.45
CA VAL A 11 -10.11 -33.93 -12.20
C VAL A 11 -9.43 -32.98 -13.19
N ALA A 12 -9.90 -32.90 -14.44
CA ALA A 12 -9.34 -31.98 -15.43
C ALA A 12 -9.81 -30.52 -15.19
N VAL A 13 -11.06 -30.32 -14.77
CA VAL A 13 -11.61 -28.99 -14.50
C VAL A 13 -11.01 -28.38 -13.23
N TRP A 14 -10.80 -29.18 -12.19
CA TRP A 14 -10.23 -28.70 -10.92
C TRP A 14 -8.73 -28.34 -11.01
N GLN A 15 -7.94 -29.11 -11.79
CA GLN A 15 -6.54 -28.75 -12.07
C GLN A 15 -6.40 -27.42 -12.83
N ASN A 16 -7.33 -27.14 -13.75
CA ASN A 16 -7.32 -25.90 -14.50
C ASN A 16 -7.71 -24.68 -13.64
N GLN A 17 -8.59 -24.86 -12.66
CA GLN A 17 -8.95 -23.80 -11.69
C GLN A 17 -7.75 -23.39 -10.83
N LEU A 18 -7.04 -24.34 -10.23
CA LEU A 18 -5.84 -24.03 -9.44
C LEU A 18 -4.76 -23.30 -10.24
N ALA A 19 -4.57 -23.69 -11.51
CA ALA A 19 -3.62 -23.03 -12.40
C ALA A 19 -4.08 -21.62 -12.82
N GLN A 20 -5.38 -21.38 -12.92
CA GLN A 20 -5.95 -20.06 -13.20
C GLN A 20 -5.83 -19.13 -11.99
N ASP A 21 -6.13 -19.64 -10.79
CA ASP A 21 -6.02 -18.88 -9.54
C ASP A 21 -4.58 -18.42 -9.31
N ALA A 22 -3.61 -19.34 -9.43
CA ALA A 22 -2.19 -19.01 -9.30
C ALA A 22 -1.73 -17.96 -10.34
N ARG A 23 -2.25 -18.00 -11.57
CA ARG A 23 -1.96 -16.97 -12.60
C ARG A 23 -2.60 -15.63 -12.25
N GLN A 24 -3.82 -15.63 -11.71
CA GLN A 24 -4.50 -14.40 -11.32
C GLN A 24 -3.75 -13.69 -10.19
N GLU A 25 -3.33 -14.43 -9.16
CA GLU A 25 -2.50 -13.91 -8.07
C GLU A 25 -1.18 -13.35 -8.59
N ALA A 26 -0.47 -14.09 -9.46
CA ALA A 26 0.76 -13.62 -10.08
C ALA A 26 0.56 -12.33 -10.89
N ASN A 27 -0.51 -12.26 -11.69
CA ASN A 27 -0.84 -11.06 -12.47
C ASN A 27 -1.25 -9.87 -11.58
N GLN A 28 -1.80 -10.10 -10.39
CA GLN A 28 -2.11 -9.05 -9.43
C GLN A 28 -0.83 -8.49 -8.81
N ALA A 29 0.03 -9.38 -8.29
CA ALA A 29 1.33 -9.00 -7.73
C ALA A 29 2.21 -8.28 -8.76
N GLN A 30 2.23 -8.78 -10.01
CA GLN A 30 2.97 -8.14 -11.09
C GLN A 30 2.45 -6.72 -11.37
N ARG A 31 1.13 -6.53 -11.47
CA ARG A 31 0.55 -5.19 -11.69
C ARG A 31 0.89 -4.21 -10.56
N GLN A 32 0.87 -4.68 -9.32
CA GLN A 32 1.25 -3.84 -8.18
C GLN A 32 2.73 -3.43 -8.25
N ASN A 33 3.62 -4.37 -8.59
CA ASN A 33 5.05 -4.08 -8.77
C ASN A 33 5.31 -3.12 -9.94
N GLU A 34 4.59 -3.29 -11.06
CA GLU A 34 4.68 -2.39 -12.22
C GLU A 34 4.25 -0.96 -11.86
N GLN A 35 3.15 -0.81 -11.09
CA GLN A 35 2.70 0.50 -10.61
C GLN A 35 3.72 1.15 -9.66
N LEU A 36 4.30 0.37 -8.75
CA LEU A 36 5.35 0.84 -7.84
C LEU A 36 6.57 1.31 -8.64
N ALA A 37 7.05 0.48 -9.56
CA ALA A 37 8.18 0.78 -10.43
C ALA A 37 7.92 2.04 -11.27
N GLN A 38 6.72 2.20 -11.81
CA GLN A 38 6.34 3.37 -12.61
C GLN A 38 6.49 4.69 -11.86
N VAL A 39 6.15 4.72 -10.56
CA VAL A 39 6.34 5.91 -9.72
C VAL A 39 7.82 6.12 -9.40
N LEU A 40 8.50 5.06 -8.96
CA LEU A 40 9.90 5.11 -8.53
C LEU A 40 10.86 5.46 -9.67
N SER A 41 10.53 5.08 -10.91
CA SER A 41 11.34 5.35 -12.10
C SER A 41 10.87 6.56 -12.91
N ALA A 42 9.83 7.28 -12.46
CA ALA A 42 9.34 8.44 -13.18
C ALA A 42 10.43 9.52 -13.26
N SER A 43 10.54 10.20 -14.41
CA SER A 43 11.56 11.25 -14.60
C SER A 43 11.36 12.47 -13.69
N ASP A 44 10.13 12.68 -13.22
CA ASP A 44 9.74 13.72 -12.27
C ASP A 44 9.59 13.20 -10.84
N ALA A 45 10.03 11.96 -10.56
CA ALA A 45 10.00 11.41 -9.21
C ALA A 45 10.86 12.26 -8.28
N LYS A 46 10.22 12.79 -7.23
CA LYS A 46 10.88 13.53 -6.17
C LYS A 46 10.73 12.81 -4.84
N THR A 47 11.77 12.88 -4.03
CA THR A 47 11.85 12.13 -2.77
C THR A 47 11.98 13.07 -1.58
N SER A 48 11.26 12.77 -0.51
CA SER A 48 11.40 13.41 0.79
C SER A 48 11.54 12.33 1.86
N SER A 49 12.55 12.46 2.72
CA SER A 49 12.83 11.48 3.78
C SER A 49 12.84 12.17 5.14
N SER A 50 12.31 11.47 6.14
CA SER A 50 12.31 11.94 7.53
C SER A 50 12.58 10.79 8.49
N GLU A 51 13.19 11.13 9.62
CA GLU A 51 13.25 10.22 10.77
C GLU A 51 11.89 10.18 11.44
N LEU A 52 11.44 8.98 11.78
CA LEU A 52 10.20 8.71 12.47
C LEU A 52 10.50 8.31 13.92
N THR A 53 9.44 8.19 14.71
CA THR A 53 9.55 7.78 16.11
C THR A 53 10.22 6.41 16.23
N GLY A 54 11.08 6.24 17.23
CA GLY A 54 11.73 4.95 17.53
C GLY A 54 12.90 4.58 16.63
N GLY A 55 13.48 5.54 15.89
CA GLY A 55 14.61 5.31 14.99
C GLY A 55 14.23 4.66 13.66
N ALA A 56 12.93 4.68 13.33
CA ALA A 56 12.42 4.33 12.01
C ALA A 56 12.72 5.48 11.02
N ARG A 57 12.71 5.17 9.72
CA ARG A 57 12.87 6.16 8.66
C ARG A 57 11.77 5.98 7.62
N GLY A 58 11.09 7.08 7.32
CA GLY A 58 10.08 7.18 6.28
C GLY A 58 10.65 7.90 5.07
N THR A 59 10.35 7.41 3.88
CA THR A 59 10.69 8.07 2.62
C THR A 59 9.46 8.07 1.73
N VAL A 60 9.03 9.24 1.29
CA VAL A 60 7.98 9.36 0.28
C VAL A 60 8.59 9.72 -1.06
N VAL A 61 8.17 9.00 -2.10
CA VAL A 61 8.48 9.27 -3.50
C VAL A 61 7.21 9.70 -4.19
N VAL A 62 7.22 10.87 -4.80
CA VAL A 62 6.07 11.49 -5.46
C VAL A 62 6.38 11.70 -6.92
N SER A 63 5.48 11.28 -7.81
CA SER A 63 5.46 11.69 -9.21
C SER A 63 4.16 12.40 -9.52
N GLN A 64 4.27 13.68 -9.89
CA GLN A 64 3.11 14.51 -10.24
C GLN A 64 2.55 14.13 -11.61
N SER A 65 3.42 13.77 -12.56
CA SER A 65 3.03 13.30 -13.89
C SER A 65 2.24 12.01 -13.85
N GLN A 66 2.57 11.10 -12.92
CA GLN A 66 1.81 9.88 -12.67
C GLN A 66 0.63 10.10 -11.72
N ASN A 67 0.58 11.24 -11.03
CA ASN A 67 -0.38 11.55 -9.96
C ASN A 67 -0.44 10.41 -8.91
N ARG A 68 0.74 10.01 -8.42
CA ARG A 68 0.94 8.88 -7.52
C ARG A 68 2.10 9.13 -6.56
N ALA A 69 2.04 8.45 -5.42
CA ALA A 69 3.10 8.45 -4.43
C ALA A 69 3.34 7.05 -3.88
N VAL A 70 4.57 6.79 -3.46
CA VAL A 70 5.00 5.57 -2.78
C VAL A 70 5.61 5.97 -1.45
N PHE A 71 5.19 5.32 -0.37
CA PHE A 71 5.84 5.43 0.93
C PHE A 71 6.70 4.20 1.19
N LEU A 72 7.94 4.45 1.59
CA LEU A 72 8.93 3.44 1.96
C LEU A 72 9.21 3.63 3.45
N ALA A 73 8.88 2.60 4.24
CA ALA A 73 9.22 2.53 5.65
C ALA A 73 10.45 1.65 5.84
N SER A 74 11.27 2.01 6.83
CA SER A 74 12.37 1.16 7.28
C SER A 74 12.50 1.21 8.79
N ASN A 75 12.81 0.06 9.38
CA ASN A 75 12.98 -0.12 10.83
C ASN A 75 11.75 0.37 11.65
N MET A 76 10.55 0.23 11.09
CA MET A 76 9.31 0.59 11.77
C MET A 76 9.02 -0.43 12.87
N ALA A 77 8.77 0.03 14.10
CA ALA A 77 8.33 -0.85 15.17
C ALA A 77 6.94 -1.42 14.82
N PRO A 78 6.61 -2.66 15.23
CA PRO A 78 5.27 -3.19 15.02
C PRO A 78 4.24 -2.36 15.78
N PRO A 79 3.04 -2.12 15.20
CA PRO A 79 1.98 -1.40 15.89
C PRO A 79 1.49 -2.20 17.12
N PRO A 80 0.83 -1.55 18.09
CA PRO A 80 0.19 -2.24 19.20
C PRO A 80 -0.77 -3.34 18.73
N SER A 81 -0.99 -4.36 19.57
CA SER A 81 -1.88 -5.47 19.23
C SER A 81 -3.28 -4.98 18.83
N GLY A 82 -3.79 -5.47 17.71
CA GLY A 82 -5.09 -5.07 17.16
C GLY A 82 -5.10 -3.70 16.47
N LYS A 83 -3.92 -3.11 16.21
CA LYS A 83 -3.75 -1.85 15.50
C LYS A 83 -2.95 -2.01 14.21
N VAL A 84 -3.01 -0.99 13.38
CA VAL A 84 -2.27 -0.85 12.11
C VAL A 84 -1.77 0.57 11.97
N TYR A 85 -0.67 0.78 11.24
CA TYR A 85 -0.31 2.11 10.78
C TYR A 85 -1.12 2.45 9.53
N GLN A 86 -1.84 3.56 9.58
CA GLN A 86 -2.56 4.10 8.43
C GLN A 86 -1.86 5.35 7.92
N ILE A 87 -1.72 5.41 6.60
CA ILE A 87 -1.14 6.53 5.88
C ILE A 87 -2.28 7.41 5.36
N TRP A 88 -2.07 8.73 5.44
CA TRP A 88 -3.03 9.75 5.03
C TRP A 88 -2.36 10.74 4.08
N PHE A 89 -3.09 11.18 3.06
CA PHE A 89 -2.77 12.41 2.35
C PHE A 89 -3.25 13.61 3.17
N ASN A 90 -2.45 14.67 3.19
CA ASN A 90 -2.82 15.94 3.80
C ASN A 90 -3.30 16.91 2.70
N ASP A 91 -4.60 16.97 2.50
CA ASP A 91 -5.26 17.88 1.55
C ASP A 91 -5.68 19.15 2.31
N GLU A 92 -4.79 20.14 2.36
CA GLU A 92 -5.03 21.45 3.03
C GLU A 92 -5.51 21.32 4.50
N GLY A 93 -4.98 20.35 5.23
CA GLY A 93 -5.35 20.05 6.62
C GLY A 93 -6.40 18.94 6.78
N THR A 94 -7.01 18.49 5.68
CA THR A 94 -7.92 17.35 5.68
C THR A 94 -7.13 16.06 5.42
N MET A 95 -7.23 15.10 6.35
CA MET A 95 -6.52 13.82 6.24
C MET A 95 -7.35 12.79 5.49
N ARG A 96 -6.99 12.53 4.23
CA ARG A 96 -7.65 11.53 3.36
C ARG A 96 -6.89 10.21 3.39
N SER A 97 -7.60 9.11 3.57
CA SER A 97 -6.98 7.78 3.65
C SER A 97 -6.16 7.45 2.40
N ALA A 98 -4.91 7.05 2.58
CA ALA A 98 -3.95 6.79 1.51
C ALA A 98 -3.38 5.36 1.54
N GLY A 99 -3.62 4.58 2.59
CA GLY A 99 -3.18 3.17 2.62
C GLY A 99 -2.93 2.66 4.02
N LEU A 100 -2.68 1.36 4.13
CA LEU A 100 -2.32 0.68 5.37
C LEU A 100 -0.96 0.03 5.17
N MET A 101 -0.12 0.08 6.20
CA MET A 101 1.12 -0.70 6.24
C MET A 101 0.84 -2.12 6.70
N ASP A 102 1.67 -3.09 6.29
CA ASP A 102 1.62 -4.43 6.86
C ASP A 102 2.09 -4.38 8.32
N PRO A 103 1.23 -4.70 9.32
CA PRO A 103 1.62 -4.69 10.73
C PRO A 103 2.71 -5.71 11.09
N LYS A 104 3.05 -6.64 10.18
CA LYS A 104 4.10 -7.65 10.36
C LYS A 104 5.44 -7.24 9.75
N ALA A 105 5.47 -6.19 8.92
CA ALA A 105 6.67 -5.77 8.21
C ALA A 105 7.34 -4.59 8.92
N SER A 106 8.65 -4.70 9.19
CA SER A 106 9.45 -3.58 9.69
C SER A 106 9.88 -2.64 8.56
N ASP A 107 10.09 -3.21 7.37
CA ASP A 107 10.39 -2.50 6.13
C ASP A 107 9.25 -2.79 5.15
N ASP A 108 8.63 -1.74 4.63
CA ASP A 108 7.43 -1.86 3.80
C ASP A 108 7.42 -0.81 2.69
N ALA A 109 6.82 -1.14 1.55
CA ALA A 109 6.67 -0.26 0.40
C ALA A 109 5.20 -0.20 0.01
N VAL A 110 4.56 0.93 0.34
CA VAL A 110 3.12 1.13 0.15
C VAL A 110 2.91 2.10 -1.00
N LEU A 111 2.29 1.62 -2.08
CA LEU A 111 1.72 2.50 -3.11
C LEU A 111 0.50 3.20 -2.50
N LEU A 112 0.52 4.54 -2.47
CA LEU A 112 -0.56 5.30 -1.87
C LEU A 112 -1.81 5.28 -2.76
N ASN A 113 -2.95 5.00 -2.13
CA ASN A 113 -4.26 4.91 -2.75
C ASN A 113 -4.83 6.30 -3.03
N GLY A 114 -5.06 6.58 -4.31
CA GLY A 114 -5.65 7.84 -4.77
C GLY A 114 -4.63 8.81 -5.37
N PRO A 115 -5.11 9.95 -5.85
CA PRO A 115 -4.26 10.98 -6.45
C PRO A 115 -3.47 11.75 -5.38
N VAL A 116 -2.30 12.25 -5.79
CA VAL A 116 -1.46 13.17 -5.02
C VAL A 116 -1.89 14.62 -5.24
N ASP A 117 -2.48 14.95 -6.38
CA ASP A 117 -3.09 16.25 -6.74
C ASP A 117 -2.95 17.42 -5.76
N GLN A 118 -3.84 17.52 -4.76
CA GLN A 118 -3.94 18.63 -3.80
C GLN A 118 -3.20 18.34 -2.48
N ALA A 119 -2.62 17.16 -2.34
CA ALA A 119 -1.92 16.77 -1.14
C ALA A 119 -0.61 17.55 -1.02
N SER A 120 -0.49 18.34 0.04
CA SER A 120 0.73 19.07 0.38
C SER A 120 1.74 18.18 1.13
N GLY A 121 1.29 17.03 1.61
CA GLY A 121 2.09 16.08 2.36
C GLY A 121 1.33 14.83 2.73
N MET A 122 1.88 14.09 3.69
CA MET A 122 1.27 12.90 4.27
C MET A 122 1.42 12.84 5.78
N GLY A 123 0.55 12.05 6.41
CA GLY A 123 0.62 11.72 7.82
C GLY A 123 0.53 10.21 8.06
N ILE A 124 0.97 9.77 9.25
CA ILE A 124 0.84 8.39 9.70
C ILE A 124 0.25 8.39 11.10
N THR A 125 -0.75 7.55 11.35
CA THR A 125 -1.40 7.38 12.67
C THR A 125 -1.49 5.90 13.04
N VAL A 126 -1.81 5.63 14.31
CA VAL A 126 -2.04 4.26 14.81
C VAL A 126 -3.54 4.04 14.91
N GLU A 127 -4.06 3.21 14.02
CA GLU A 127 -5.50 3.02 13.83
C GLU A 127 -5.95 1.61 14.22
N PRO A 128 -7.25 1.37 14.51
CA PRO A 128 -7.80 0.02 14.63
C PRO A 128 -7.46 -0.87 13.43
N ALA A 129 -7.37 -2.18 13.64
CA ALA A 129 -7.20 -3.13 12.54
C ALA A 129 -8.27 -2.90 11.45
N GLY A 130 -7.83 -2.82 10.19
CA GLY A 130 -8.68 -2.44 9.05
C GLY A 130 -8.67 -0.94 8.71
N GLY A 131 -8.06 -0.11 9.57
CA GLY A 131 -7.99 1.34 9.40
C GLY A 131 -9.25 2.06 9.87
N SER A 132 -9.25 3.36 9.64
CA SER A 132 -10.31 4.31 9.98
C SER A 132 -10.71 5.13 8.76
N ALA A 133 -11.88 5.75 8.81
CA ALA A 133 -12.34 6.71 7.81
C ALA A 133 -11.65 8.07 7.98
N GLU A 134 -11.32 8.42 9.22
CA GLU A 134 -10.61 9.64 9.63
C GLU A 134 -9.59 9.26 10.73
N PRO A 135 -8.50 10.03 10.92
CA PRO A 135 -7.56 9.81 11.99
C PRO A 135 -8.23 9.70 13.37
N THR A 136 -7.91 8.64 14.12
CA THR A 136 -8.42 8.46 15.51
C THR A 136 -7.35 8.67 16.58
N SER A 137 -6.09 8.81 16.18
CA SER A 137 -4.96 9.11 17.06
C SER A 137 -4.16 10.31 16.57
N ASP A 138 -3.33 10.85 17.46
CA ASP A 138 -2.30 11.81 17.05
C ASP A 138 -1.36 11.19 16.00
N PRO A 139 -0.83 11.99 15.07
CA PRO A 139 0.09 11.52 14.06
C PRO A 139 1.43 11.13 14.69
N VAL A 140 1.92 9.94 14.35
CA VAL A 140 3.27 9.47 14.68
C VAL A 140 4.32 10.02 13.71
N ALA A 141 3.87 10.52 12.56
CA ALA A 141 4.68 11.14 11.53
C ALA A 141 3.84 12.14 10.71
N LEU A 142 4.48 13.23 10.31
CA LEU A 142 4.00 14.15 9.28
C LEU A 142 5.18 14.44 8.34
N MET A 143 4.94 14.42 7.04
CA MET A 143 5.97 14.64 6.02
C MET A 143 5.40 15.50 4.90
N ASP A 144 6.06 16.62 4.61
CA ASP A 144 5.70 17.44 3.47
C ASP A 144 6.17 16.78 2.16
N PHE A 145 5.35 16.94 1.13
CA PHE A 145 5.75 16.52 -0.21
C PHE A 145 6.73 17.53 -0.80
N PRO A 146 7.74 17.04 -1.55
CA PRO A 146 8.69 17.92 -2.20
C PRO A 146 7.93 18.84 -3.17
N THR A 147 8.14 20.15 -3.03
CA THR A 147 7.54 21.14 -3.91
C THR A 147 7.95 20.88 -5.37
N ALA A 148 7.02 21.12 -6.30
CA ALA A 148 7.25 21.01 -7.74
C ALA A 148 8.31 22.01 -8.24
#